data_AF-A0AAE8SDM6-F1
#
_entry.id   AF-A0AAE8SDM6-F1
#
_cell.length_a   1.000
_cell.length_b   1.000
_cell.length_c   1.000
_cell.angle_alpha   90.00
_cell.angle_beta   90.00
_cell.angle_gamma   90.00
#
_symmetry.space_group_name_H-M   'P 1'
#
loop_
_entity.id
_entity.type
_entity.pdbx_description
1 polymer ?
#
loop_
_entity_poly.entity_id
_entity_poly.type
_entity_poly.pdbx_seq_one_letter_code
_entity_poly.pdbx_strand_id
1 'polypeptide(L)'
;MDQLDLTAQVSAIVAQHAELQKQCAKQEEELEHLRAQCQYYLNELEVFNDSRMKYDASLEEKNCECLKLHVLADQFQTDSQLYKDDLVKVRAEYKLLSDKHAAIKQQFRDADAKIARRELQIKNLVTIMRRKIATNRVITIALKAAYKVLPTLQEKCHYARILELAKQAPCKDGLSRELTGVLLEAGFNLVWAEPDAATQTPEQKSEEPTTAAAVKDTDM
;
A
#
# COMPACT_ATOMS: atom_id res chain seq x y z
N MET A 1 90.73 72.10 71.11
CA MET A 1 89.34 71.78 71.52
C MET A 1 88.65 70.92 70.44
N ASP A 2 89.41 70.24 69.58
CA ASP A 2 88.89 69.67 68.32
C ASP A 2 88.50 68.19 68.41
N GLN A 3 88.84 67.53 69.52
CA GLN A 3 88.52 66.10 69.75
C GLN A 3 87.05 65.85 70.15
N LEU A 4 86.37 66.85 70.71
CA LEU A 4 84.97 66.76 71.13
C LEU A 4 83.97 66.99 69.97
N ASP A 5 84.36 67.72 68.93
CA ASP A 5 83.53 67.96 67.74
C ASP A 5 83.55 66.75 66.78
N LEU A 6 84.72 66.13 66.62
CA LEU A 6 84.88 64.92 65.80
C LEU A 6 84.08 63.73 66.36
N THR A 7 84.02 63.57 67.68
CA THR A 7 83.30 62.46 68.32
C THR A 7 81.78 62.60 68.21
N ALA A 8 81.25 63.82 68.28
CA ALA A 8 79.83 64.10 68.05
C ALA A 8 79.42 63.84 66.58
N GLN A 9 80.26 64.25 65.62
CA GLN A 9 80.03 63.98 64.19
C GLN A 9 80.08 62.47 63.87
N VAL A 10 81.05 61.74 64.42
CA VAL A 10 81.13 60.28 64.27
C VAL A 10 79.89 59.59 64.87
N SER A 11 79.43 60.02 66.05
CA SER A 11 78.20 59.48 66.66
C SER A 11 76.95 59.75 65.80
N ALA A 12 76.85 60.92 65.18
CA ALA A 12 75.74 61.25 64.28
C ALA A 12 75.76 60.40 62.99
N ILE A 13 76.94 60.19 62.41
CA ILE A 13 77.12 59.31 61.24
C ILE A 13 76.78 57.86 61.58
N VAL A 14 77.21 57.36 62.73
CA VAL A 14 76.88 55.99 63.19
C VAL A 14 75.37 55.83 63.39
N ALA A 15 74.69 56.83 63.96
CA ALA A 15 73.23 56.80 64.10
C ALA A 15 72.51 56.83 62.73
N GLN A 16 72.97 57.65 61.78
CA GLN A 16 72.45 57.68 60.41
C GLN A 16 72.68 56.35 59.68
N HIS A 17 73.85 55.74 59.86
CA HIS A 17 74.17 54.43 59.29
C HIS A 17 73.24 53.34 59.87
N ALA A 18 72.99 53.34 61.17
CA ALA A 18 72.08 52.39 61.80
C ALA A 18 70.64 52.53 61.29
N GLU A 19 70.16 53.76 61.09
CA GLU A 19 68.82 54.02 60.53
C GLU A 19 68.73 53.61 59.05
N LEU A 20 69.76 53.88 58.24
CA LEU A 20 69.81 53.40 56.86
C LEU A 20 69.82 51.88 56.77
N GLN A 21 70.57 51.19 57.65
CA GLN A 21 70.55 49.72 57.71
C GLN A 21 69.16 49.18 58.04
N LYS A 22 68.44 49.83 58.96
CA LYS A 22 67.07 49.47 59.30
C LYS A 22 66.10 49.69 58.14
N GLN A 23 66.27 50.77 57.38
CA GLN A 23 65.48 51.04 56.18
C GLN A 23 65.79 50.03 55.07
N CYS A 24 67.05 49.67 54.86
CA CYS A 24 67.45 48.62 53.92
C CYS A 24 66.83 47.27 54.30
N ALA A 25 66.90 46.87 55.58
CA ALA A 25 66.30 45.62 56.05
C ALA A 25 64.77 45.60 55.81
N LYS A 26 64.09 46.73 56.08
CA LYS A 26 62.64 46.85 55.80
C LYS A 26 62.32 46.76 54.31
N GLN A 27 63.13 47.39 53.46
CA GLN A 27 62.96 47.32 52.00
C GLN A 27 63.24 45.92 51.46
N GLU A 28 64.20 45.20 52.04
CA GLU A 28 64.48 43.80 51.72
C GLU A 28 63.28 42.90 52.07
N GLU A 29 62.69 43.06 53.26
CA GLU A 29 61.46 42.35 53.65
C GLU A 29 60.28 42.67 52.72
N GLU A 30 60.08 43.94 52.35
CA GLU A 30 59.03 44.35 51.40
C GLU A 30 59.26 43.76 50.00
N LEU A 31 60.51 43.72 49.53
CA LEU A 31 60.87 43.11 48.25
C LEU A 31 60.67 41.59 48.26
N GLU A 32 60.99 40.90 49.36
CA GLU A 32 60.72 39.47 49.52
C GLU A 32 59.22 39.18 49.51
N HIS A 33 58.43 39.98 50.24
CA HIS A 33 56.97 39.88 50.22
C HIS A 33 56.41 40.09 48.80
N LEU A 34 56.85 41.14 48.09
CA LEU A 34 56.41 41.41 46.73
C LEU A 34 56.79 40.28 45.77
N ARG A 35 58.00 39.70 45.92
CA ARG A 35 58.44 38.54 45.11
C ARG A 35 57.55 37.33 45.35
N ALA A 36 57.24 37.02 46.61
CA ALA A 36 56.35 35.91 46.95
C ALA A 36 54.94 36.13 46.36
N GLN A 37 54.43 37.37 46.43
CA GLN A 37 53.13 37.72 45.86
C GLN A 37 53.12 37.63 44.32
N CYS A 38 54.16 38.09 43.64
CA CYS A 38 54.31 37.91 42.19
C CYS A 38 54.33 36.43 41.80
N GLN A 39 55.05 35.59 42.55
CA GLN A 39 55.09 34.16 42.30
C GLN A 39 53.73 33.48 42.51
N TYR A 40 52.99 33.91 43.54
CA TYR A 40 51.62 33.44 43.79
C TYR A 40 50.70 33.75 42.60
N TYR A 41 50.68 35.00 42.11
CA TYR A 41 49.82 35.38 40.99
C TYR A 41 50.23 34.73 39.67
N LEU A 42 51.53 34.49 39.44
CA LEU A 42 51.98 33.71 38.29
C LEU A 42 51.43 32.29 38.32
N ASN A 43 51.50 31.62 39.47
CA ASN A 43 50.95 30.27 39.64
C ASN A 43 49.42 30.24 39.46
N GLU A 44 48.69 31.21 40.00
CA GLU A 44 47.23 31.30 39.78
C GLU A 44 46.89 31.51 38.30
N LEU A 45 47.65 32.35 37.60
CA LEU A 45 47.42 32.62 36.18
C LEU A 45 47.69 31.38 35.31
N GLU A 46 48.70 30.57 35.66
CA GLU A 46 48.95 29.27 35.01
C GLU A 46 47.77 28.31 35.21
N VAL A 47 47.29 28.13 36.46
CA VAL A 47 46.15 27.25 36.76
C VAL A 47 44.87 27.72 36.07
N PHE A 48 44.64 29.03 36.03
CA PHE A 48 43.49 29.60 35.33
C PHE A 48 43.56 29.35 33.82
N ASN A 49 44.73 29.54 33.20
CA ASN A 49 44.92 29.26 31.79
C ASN A 49 44.71 27.77 31.46
N ASP A 50 45.24 26.86 32.28
CA ASP A 50 45.03 25.42 32.10
C ASP A 50 43.54 25.05 32.16
N SER A 51 42.81 25.68 33.09
CA SER A 51 41.37 25.47 33.23
C SER A 51 40.62 26.01 32.01
N ARG A 52 40.98 27.20 31.53
CA ARG A 52 40.40 27.80 30.31
C ARG A 52 40.60 26.88 29.11
N MET A 53 41.81 26.38 28.89
CA MET A 53 42.11 25.47 27.78
C MET A 53 41.28 24.19 27.81
N LYS A 54 41.05 23.62 29.01
CA LYS A 54 40.18 22.44 29.18
C LYS A 54 38.72 22.76 28.88
N TYR A 55 38.22 23.92 29.31
CA TYR A 55 36.86 24.36 29.01
C TYR A 55 36.66 24.59 27.52
N ASP A 56 37.59 25.27 26.85
CA ASP A 56 37.52 25.53 25.41
C ASP A 56 37.50 24.22 24.61
N ALA A 57 38.36 23.25 24.97
CA ALA A 57 38.37 21.93 24.34
C ALA A 57 37.04 21.17 24.54
N SER A 58 36.47 21.22 25.75
CA SER A 58 35.18 20.58 26.04
C SER A 58 34.02 21.26 25.30
N LEU A 59 34.04 22.59 25.18
CA LEU A 59 33.05 23.35 24.42
C LEU A 59 33.07 22.93 22.95
N GLU A 60 34.25 22.79 22.35
CA GLU A 60 34.39 22.40 20.95
C GLU A 60 33.93 20.95 20.71
N GLU A 61 34.22 20.03 21.64
CA GLU A 61 33.69 18.67 21.60
C GLU A 61 32.14 18.67 21.63
N LYS A 62 31.54 19.46 22.55
CA LYS A 62 30.08 19.57 22.64
C LYS A 62 29.45 20.22 21.42
N ASN A 63 30.08 21.23 20.83
CA ASN A 63 29.62 21.83 19.58
C ASN A 63 29.62 20.81 18.44
N CYS A 64 30.67 19.98 18.34
CA CYS A 64 30.72 18.89 17.36
C CYS A 64 29.60 17.87 17.57
N GLU A 65 29.31 17.51 18.82
CA GLU A 65 28.24 16.59 19.18
C GLU A 65 26.85 17.17 18.81
N CYS A 66 26.60 18.44 19.13
CA CYS A 66 25.37 19.14 18.76
C CYS A 66 25.17 19.17 17.24
N LEU A 67 26.22 19.44 16.45
CA LEU A 67 26.14 19.43 14.99
C LEU A 67 25.79 18.04 14.44
N LYS A 68 26.40 16.97 14.99
CA LYS A 68 26.08 15.59 14.59
C LYS A 68 24.63 15.24 14.88
N LEU A 69 24.14 15.60 16.06
CA LEU A 69 22.74 15.37 16.44
C LEU A 69 21.77 16.15 15.54
N HIS A 70 22.13 17.37 15.14
CA HIS A 70 21.31 18.17 14.24
C HIS A 70 21.17 17.51 12.86
N VAL A 71 22.28 17.04 12.29
CA VAL A 71 22.27 16.30 11.02
C VAL A 71 21.41 15.04 11.10
N LEU A 72 21.51 14.29 12.21
CA LEU A 72 20.67 13.10 12.43
C LEU A 72 19.19 13.45 12.54
N ALA A 73 18.84 14.55 13.19
CA ALA A 73 17.46 15.02 13.30
C ALA A 73 16.87 15.38 11.93
N ASP A 74 17.64 16.07 11.09
CA ASP A 74 17.23 16.44 9.73
C ASP A 74 17.04 15.22 8.83
N GLN A 75 17.94 14.23 8.94
CA GLN A 75 17.81 12.94 8.25
C GLN A 75 16.53 12.23 8.68
N PHE A 76 16.31 12.11 9.99
CA PHE A 76 15.11 11.47 10.53
C PHE A 76 13.82 12.17 10.08
N GLN A 77 13.82 13.50 10.03
CA GLN A 77 12.68 14.28 9.55
C GLN A 77 12.39 13.99 8.06
N THR A 78 13.43 13.91 7.24
CA THR A 78 13.31 13.59 5.81
C THR A 78 12.77 12.18 5.60
N ASP A 79 13.35 11.19 6.29
CA ASP A 79 12.91 9.80 6.22
C ASP A 79 11.46 9.64 6.69
N SER A 80 11.09 10.31 7.78
CA SER A 80 9.71 10.30 8.29
C SER A 80 8.72 10.81 7.24
N GLN A 81 9.09 11.85 6.48
CA GLN A 81 8.22 12.37 5.44
C GLN A 81 8.09 11.40 4.26
N LEU A 82 9.20 10.79 3.83
CA LEU A 82 9.18 9.76 2.78
C LEU A 82 8.28 8.59 3.16
N TYR A 83 8.41 8.06 4.38
CA TYR A 83 7.57 6.98 4.86
C TYR A 83 6.09 7.36 4.96
N LYS A 84 5.77 8.61 5.32
CA LYS A 84 4.38 9.10 5.30
C LYS A 84 3.82 9.09 3.89
N ASP A 85 4.57 9.59 2.91
CA ASP A 85 4.12 9.65 1.52
C ASP A 85 3.93 8.25 0.93
N ASP A 86 4.84 7.32 1.23
CA ASP A 86 4.71 5.92 0.80
C ASP A 86 3.54 5.21 1.47
N LEU A 87 3.29 5.47 2.77
CA LEU A 87 2.10 4.95 3.45
C LEU A 87 0.80 5.45 2.80
N VAL A 88 0.77 6.69 2.32
CA VAL A 88 -0.39 7.23 1.60
C VAL A 88 -0.61 6.48 0.29
N LYS A 89 0.46 6.25 -0.49
CA LYS A 89 0.37 5.47 -1.75
C LYS A 89 -0.12 4.05 -1.50
N VAL A 90 0.48 3.35 -0.53
CA VAL A 90 0.10 1.96 -0.18
C VAL A 90 -1.35 1.88 0.27
N ARG A 91 -1.84 2.87 1.05
CA ARG A 91 -3.26 2.92 1.44
C ARG A 91 -4.18 3.11 0.24
N ALA A 92 -3.80 3.94 -0.73
CA ALA A 92 -4.58 4.15 -1.95
C ALA A 92 -4.63 2.86 -2.81
N GLU A 93 -3.50 2.20 -2.99
CA GLU A 93 -3.40 0.93 -3.71
C GLU A 93 -4.21 -0.18 -3.03
N TYR A 94 -4.11 -0.29 -1.70
CA TYR A 94 -4.90 -1.25 -0.92
C TYR A 94 -6.40 -1.03 -1.10
N LYS A 95 -6.86 0.23 -1.06
CA LYS A 95 -8.27 0.56 -1.27
C LYS A 95 -8.73 0.15 -2.67
N LEU A 96 -7.97 0.51 -3.70
CA LEU A 96 -8.27 0.14 -5.08
C LEU A 96 -8.35 -1.38 -5.26
N LEU A 97 -7.41 -2.12 -4.65
CA LEU A 97 -7.39 -3.59 -4.74
C LEU A 97 -8.56 -4.22 -3.98
N SER A 98 -8.92 -3.67 -2.83
CA SER A 98 -10.07 -4.11 -2.03
C SER A 98 -11.38 -3.91 -2.79
N ASP A 99 -11.56 -2.76 -3.43
CA ASP A 99 -12.74 -2.44 -4.24
C ASP A 99 -12.84 -3.38 -5.46
N LYS A 100 -11.72 -3.64 -6.15
CA LYS A 100 -11.65 -4.62 -7.25
C LYS A 100 -12.00 -6.02 -6.77
N HIS A 101 -11.48 -6.44 -5.61
CA HIS A 101 -11.78 -7.75 -5.05
C HIS A 101 -13.26 -7.89 -4.70
N ALA A 102 -13.88 -6.86 -4.12
CA ALA A 102 -15.31 -6.85 -3.82
C ALA A 102 -16.16 -6.96 -5.10
N ALA A 103 -15.80 -6.22 -6.15
CA ALA A 103 -16.48 -6.27 -7.44
C ALA A 103 -16.38 -7.67 -8.09
N ILE A 104 -15.18 -8.26 -8.12
CA ILE A 104 -14.95 -9.61 -8.66
C ILE A 104 -15.74 -10.65 -7.86
N LYS A 105 -15.73 -10.55 -6.52
CA LYS A 105 -16.49 -11.44 -5.65
C LYS A 105 -17.99 -11.36 -5.92
N GLN A 106 -18.52 -10.17 -6.21
CA GLN A 106 -19.91 -10.01 -6.60
C GLN A 106 -20.20 -10.63 -7.96
N GLN A 107 -19.32 -10.43 -8.95
CA GLN A 107 -19.44 -11.06 -10.28
C GLN A 107 -19.47 -12.59 -10.19
N PHE A 108 -18.61 -13.20 -9.34
CA PHE A 108 -18.65 -14.64 -9.09
C PHE A 108 -19.98 -15.09 -8.50
N ARG A 109 -20.51 -14.39 -7.48
CA ARG A 109 -21.83 -14.71 -6.90
C ARG A 109 -22.95 -14.63 -7.92
N ASP A 110 -22.94 -13.61 -8.78
CA ASP A 110 -23.93 -13.45 -9.84
C ASP A 110 -23.82 -14.55 -10.91
N ALA A 111 -22.60 -14.96 -11.25
CA ALA A 111 -22.32 -16.06 -12.16
C ALA A 111 -22.80 -17.40 -11.56
N ASP A 112 -22.47 -17.68 -10.29
CA ASP A 112 -22.92 -18.88 -9.57
C ASP A 112 -24.45 -18.95 -9.51
N ALA A 113 -25.12 -17.83 -9.23
CA ALA A 113 -26.58 -17.77 -9.23
C ALA A 113 -27.17 -18.05 -10.63
N LYS A 114 -26.55 -17.55 -11.71
CA LYS A 114 -26.96 -17.85 -13.08
C LYS A 114 -26.77 -19.33 -13.42
N ILE A 115 -25.63 -19.91 -13.04
CA ILE A 115 -25.33 -21.34 -13.27
C ILE A 115 -26.35 -22.20 -12.53
N ALA A 116 -26.58 -21.94 -11.23
CA ALA A 116 -27.57 -22.68 -10.44
C ALA A 116 -28.99 -22.60 -11.04
N ARG A 117 -29.40 -21.43 -11.54
CA ARG A 117 -30.68 -21.29 -12.26
C ARG A 117 -30.72 -22.13 -13.54
N ARG A 118 -29.65 -22.12 -14.34
CA ARG A 118 -29.57 -22.93 -15.57
C ARG A 118 -29.59 -24.42 -15.27
N GLU A 119 -28.87 -24.86 -14.24
CA GLU A 119 -28.88 -26.26 -13.80
C GLU A 119 -30.29 -26.71 -13.39
N LEU A 120 -31.04 -25.87 -12.68
CA LEU A 120 -32.43 -26.16 -12.33
C LEU A 120 -33.31 -26.27 -13.58
N GLN A 121 -33.21 -25.32 -14.51
CA GLN A 121 -33.94 -25.36 -15.79
C GLN A 121 -33.63 -26.64 -16.59
N ILE A 122 -32.36 -27.05 -16.66
CA ILE A 122 -31.93 -28.28 -17.34
C ILE A 122 -32.51 -29.51 -16.64
N LYS A 123 -32.44 -29.58 -15.30
CA LYS A 123 -33.03 -30.70 -14.53
C LYS A 123 -34.55 -30.81 -14.78
N ASN A 124 -35.25 -29.69 -14.82
CA ASN A 124 -36.68 -29.65 -15.15
C ASN A 124 -36.94 -30.14 -16.58
N LEU A 125 -36.18 -29.66 -17.55
CA LEU A 125 -36.28 -30.07 -18.95
C LEU A 125 -36.09 -31.58 -19.11
N VAL A 126 -35.06 -32.15 -18.49
CA VAL A 126 -34.80 -33.60 -18.51
C VAL A 126 -35.99 -34.37 -17.94
N THR A 127 -36.58 -33.88 -16.86
CA THR A 127 -37.74 -34.52 -16.21
C THR A 127 -38.98 -34.50 -17.10
N ILE A 128 -39.29 -33.34 -17.70
CA ILE A 128 -40.43 -33.17 -18.62
C ILE A 128 -40.25 -34.06 -19.86
N MET A 129 -39.05 -34.08 -20.44
CA MET A 129 -38.74 -34.91 -21.60
C MET A 129 -38.89 -36.40 -21.28
N ARG A 130 -38.38 -36.87 -20.13
CA ARG A 130 -38.57 -38.26 -19.68
C ARG A 130 -40.05 -38.60 -19.53
N ARG A 131 -40.86 -37.70 -18.95
CA ARG A 131 -42.32 -37.88 -18.82
C ARG A 131 -42.99 -37.99 -20.18
N LYS A 132 -42.72 -37.08 -21.12
CA LYS A 132 -43.31 -37.10 -22.48
C LYS A 132 -42.94 -38.36 -23.25
N ILE A 133 -41.69 -38.81 -23.16
CA ILE A 133 -41.24 -40.08 -23.78
C ILE A 133 -42.01 -41.26 -23.19
N ALA A 134 -42.17 -41.32 -21.86
CA ALA A 134 -42.93 -42.38 -21.21
C ALA A 134 -44.40 -42.38 -21.64
N THR A 135 -45.07 -41.22 -21.66
CA THR A 135 -46.46 -41.08 -22.11
C THR A 135 -46.62 -41.52 -23.57
N ASN A 136 -45.73 -41.10 -24.47
CA ASN A 136 -45.77 -41.51 -25.88
C ASN A 136 -45.63 -43.05 -26.02
N ARG A 137 -44.72 -43.65 -25.26
CA ARG A 137 -44.53 -45.12 -25.25
C ARG A 137 -45.80 -45.84 -24.79
N VAL A 138 -46.45 -45.37 -23.72
CA VAL A 138 -47.72 -45.93 -23.21
C VAL A 138 -48.82 -45.81 -24.26
N ILE A 139 -49.01 -44.63 -24.87
CA ILE A 139 -50.00 -44.42 -25.93
C ILE A 139 -49.76 -45.37 -27.10
N THR A 140 -48.52 -45.51 -27.55
CA THR A 140 -48.16 -46.42 -28.66
C THR A 140 -48.50 -47.88 -28.33
N ILE A 141 -48.26 -48.34 -27.10
CA ILE A 141 -48.62 -49.69 -26.66
C ILE A 141 -50.15 -49.85 -26.61
N ALA A 142 -50.87 -48.86 -26.06
CA ALA A 142 -52.32 -48.87 -25.99
C ALA A 142 -52.97 -48.91 -27.38
N LEU A 143 -52.48 -48.13 -28.35
CA LEU A 143 -52.93 -48.15 -29.75
C LEU A 143 -52.70 -49.52 -30.39
N LYS A 144 -51.53 -50.13 -30.18
CA LYS A 144 -51.24 -51.49 -30.68
C LYS A 144 -52.15 -52.55 -30.04
N ALA A 145 -52.48 -52.40 -28.76
CA ALA A 145 -53.40 -53.30 -28.07
C ALA A 145 -54.84 -53.13 -28.59
N ALA A 146 -55.33 -51.89 -28.71
CA ALA A 146 -56.65 -51.59 -29.24
C ALA A 146 -56.84 -52.16 -30.65
N TYR A 147 -55.85 -51.99 -31.53
CA TYR A 147 -55.86 -52.57 -32.88
C TYR A 147 -56.09 -54.10 -32.89
N LYS A 148 -55.56 -54.82 -31.90
CA LYS A 148 -55.71 -56.28 -31.79
C LYS A 148 -57.09 -56.73 -31.28
N VAL A 149 -57.77 -55.89 -30.50
CA VAL A 149 -59.03 -56.24 -29.80
C VAL A 149 -60.28 -55.83 -30.61
N LEU A 150 -60.16 -54.88 -31.54
CA LEU A 150 -61.32 -54.33 -32.26
C LEU A 150 -62.02 -55.37 -33.18
N PRO A 151 -63.36 -55.46 -33.14
CA PRO A 151 -64.12 -56.45 -33.91
C PRO A 151 -64.40 -56.01 -35.36
N THR A 152 -64.44 -54.70 -35.66
CA THR A 152 -64.83 -54.22 -37.00
C THR A 152 -63.65 -53.82 -37.89
N LEU A 153 -63.79 -54.03 -39.20
CA LEU A 153 -62.75 -53.76 -40.20
C LEU A 153 -62.50 -52.25 -40.39
N GLN A 154 -63.53 -51.44 -40.20
CA GLN A 154 -63.48 -49.98 -40.32
C GLN A 154 -62.69 -49.33 -39.16
N GLU A 155 -62.87 -49.82 -37.93
CA GLU A 155 -62.08 -49.39 -36.77
C GLU A 155 -60.61 -49.81 -36.92
N LYS A 156 -60.34 -51.03 -37.42
CA LYS A 156 -58.96 -51.47 -37.73
C LYS A 156 -58.28 -50.54 -38.74
N CYS A 157 -58.96 -50.16 -39.83
CA CYS A 157 -58.42 -49.19 -40.79
C CYS A 157 -58.13 -47.82 -40.17
N HIS A 158 -59.02 -47.32 -39.29
CA HIS A 158 -58.83 -46.03 -38.62
C HIS A 158 -57.59 -46.04 -37.71
N TYR A 159 -57.43 -47.07 -36.87
CA TYR A 159 -56.27 -47.21 -35.98
C TYR A 159 -54.97 -47.51 -36.75
N ALA A 160 -55.03 -48.27 -37.84
CA ALA A 160 -53.89 -48.48 -38.73
C ALA A 160 -53.38 -47.15 -39.29
N ARG A 161 -54.30 -46.28 -39.75
CA ARG A 161 -53.97 -44.93 -40.26
C ARG A 161 -53.34 -44.04 -39.18
N ILE A 162 -53.83 -44.07 -37.95
CA ILE A 162 -53.23 -43.32 -36.83
C ILE A 162 -51.83 -43.86 -36.51
N LEU A 163 -51.63 -45.17 -36.49
CA LEU A 163 -50.31 -45.79 -36.29
C LEU A 163 -49.34 -45.47 -37.42
N GLU A 164 -49.82 -45.36 -38.66
CA GLU A 164 -49.02 -44.97 -39.82
C GLU A 164 -48.62 -43.49 -39.75
N LEU A 165 -49.56 -42.60 -39.40
CA LEU A 165 -49.29 -41.19 -39.16
C LEU A 165 -48.30 -40.98 -38.00
N ALA A 166 -48.37 -41.81 -36.95
CA ALA A 166 -47.41 -41.79 -35.85
C ALA A 166 -46.01 -42.29 -36.23
N LYS A 167 -45.87 -43.04 -37.34
CA LYS A 167 -44.56 -43.47 -37.89
C LYS A 167 -43.98 -42.45 -38.87
N GLN A 168 -44.82 -41.64 -39.51
CA GLN A 168 -44.37 -40.56 -40.39
C GLN A 168 -43.73 -39.45 -39.57
N ALA A 169 -42.70 -38.79 -40.13
CA ALA A 169 -41.98 -37.72 -39.44
C ALA A 169 -42.99 -36.66 -38.93
N PRO A 170 -42.90 -36.22 -37.66
CA PRO A 170 -43.88 -35.31 -37.12
C PRO A 170 -43.89 -33.99 -37.92
N CYS A 171 -45.08 -33.43 -38.14
CA CYS A 171 -45.23 -32.10 -38.73
C CYS A 171 -44.33 -31.10 -37.99
N LYS A 172 -43.49 -30.36 -38.74
CA LYS A 172 -42.52 -29.39 -38.19
C LYS A 172 -43.21 -28.41 -37.22
N ASP A 173 -44.41 -27.94 -37.55
CA ASP A 173 -45.16 -26.98 -36.73
C ASP A 173 -45.67 -27.57 -35.41
N GLY A 174 -45.95 -28.88 -35.39
CA GLY A 174 -46.35 -29.59 -34.17
C GLY A 174 -45.16 -29.80 -33.24
N LEU A 175 -44.01 -30.17 -33.80
CA LEU A 175 -42.74 -30.28 -33.07
C LEU A 175 -42.32 -28.93 -32.47
N SER A 176 -42.41 -27.84 -33.24
CA SER A 176 -42.05 -26.50 -32.76
C SER A 176 -42.95 -26.01 -31.62
N ARG A 177 -44.26 -26.30 -31.68
CA ARG A 177 -45.20 -25.98 -30.59
C ARG A 177 -44.92 -26.78 -29.33
N GLU A 178 -44.71 -28.09 -29.47
CA GLU A 178 -44.37 -28.96 -28.34
C GLU A 178 -43.02 -28.60 -27.72
N LEU A 179 -42.00 -28.32 -28.55
CA LEU A 179 -40.69 -27.86 -28.08
C LEU A 179 -40.81 -26.55 -27.31
N THR A 180 -41.54 -25.58 -27.84
CA THR A 180 -41.79 -24.30 -27.17
C THR A 180 -42.52 -24.50 -25.85
N GLY A 181 -43.54 -25.36 -25.81
CA GLY A 181 -44.27 -25.71 -24.59
C GLY A 181 -43.39 -26.38 -23.53
N VAL A 182 -42.54 -27.33 -23.94
CA VAL A 182 -41.58 -28.00 -23.05
C VAL A 182 -40.55 -27.04 -22.47
N LEU A 183 -40.04 -26.11 -23.30
CA LEU A 183 -39.05 -25.12 -22.85
C LEU A 183 -39.68 -24.11 -21.89
N LEU A 184 -40.90 -23.64 -22.15
CA LEU A 184 -41.68 -22.81 -21.23
C LEU A 184 -41.96 -23.53 -19.90
N GLU A 185 -42.41 -24.79 -19.94
CA GLU A 185 -42.66 -25.59 -18.74
C GLU A 185 -41.38 -25.84 -17.93
N ALA A 186 -40.22 -25.95 -18.60
CA ALA A 186 -38.91 -26.02 -17.96
C ALA A 186 -38.40 -24.67 -17.42
N GLY A 187 -39.13 -23.57 -17.66
CA GLY A 187 -38.80 -22.22 -17.19
C GLY A 187 -37.82 -21.46 -18.09
N PHE A 188 -37.65 -21.87 -19.35
CA PHE A 188 -36.94 -21.09 -20.36
C PHE A 188 -37.88 -20.07 -20.98
N ASN A 189 -37.59 -18.78 -20.78
CA ASN A 189 -38.22 -17.70 -21.53
C ASN A 189 -37.51 -17.57 -22.88
N LEU A 190 -38.06 -18.20 -23.92
CA LEU A 190 -37.59 -18.04 -25.29
C LEU A 190 -38.48 -17.02 -25.99
N VAL A 191 -37.93 -15.83 -26.20
CA VAL A 191 -38.34 -15.03 -27.36
C VAL A 191 -37.62 -15.68 -28.53
N TRP A 192 -38.33 -16.51 -29.30
CA TRP A 192 -37.83 -16.94 -30.60
C TRP A 192 -37.80 -15.69 -31.48
N ALA A 193 -36.64 -15.05 -31.59
CA ALA A 193 -36.43 -14.08 -32.65
C ALA A 193 -36.64 -14.84 -33.97
N GLU A 194 -37.55 -14.33 -34.79
CA GLU A 194 -37.68 -14.79 -36.17
C GLU A 194 -36.29 -14.74 -36.83
N PRO A 195 -35.95 -15.71 -37.68
CA PRO A 195 -34.63 -15.81 -38.29
C PRO A 195 -34.49 -14.79 -39.44
N ASP A 196 -34.63 -13.50 -39.15
CA ASP A 196 -34.41 -12.39 -40.10
C ASP A 196 -33.57 -11.25 -39.47
N ALA A 197 -32.71 -11.58 -38.52
CA ALA A 197 -31.68 -10.67 -38.01
C ALA A 197 -30.28 -11.32 -38.11
N ALA A 198 -29.91 -11.71 -39.33
CA ALA A 198 -28.50 -11.87 -39.65
C ALA A 198 -27.82 -10.49 -39.53
N THR A 199 -26.60 -10.51 -39.00
CA THR A 199 -25.60 -9.42 -38.97
C THR A 199 -25.90 -8.20 -38.10
N GLN A 200 -25.61 -8.33 -36.80
CA GLN A 200 -24.84 -7.29 -36.10
C GLN A 200 -23.65 -7.95 -35.40
N THR A 201 -22.50 -7.88 -36.06
CA THR A 201 -21.17 -8.12 -35.51
C THR A 201 -20.95 -7.16 -34.33
N PRO A 202 -20.46 -7.61 -33.16
CA PRO A 202 -19.96 -6.67 -32.17
C PRO A 202 -18.64 -6.11 -32.68
N GLU A 203 -18.63 -4.81 -33.03
CA GLU A 203 -17.40 -4.05 -33.23
C GLU A 203 -16.54 -4.16 -31.97
N GLN A 204 -15.44 -4.90 -32.06
CA GLN A 204 -14.30 -4.74 -31.18
C GLN A 204 -13.67 -3.37 -31.47
N LYS A 205 -13.95 -2.37 -30.64
CA LYS A 205 -13.06 -1.21 -30.51
C LYS A 205 -11.78 -1.67 -29.79
N SER A 206 -10.78 -2.04 -30.59
CA SER A 206 -9.37 -1.98 -30.19
C SER A 206 -8.84 -0.59 -30.56
N GLU A 207 -8.72 0.30 -29.58
CA GLU A 207 -7.78 1.43 -29.56
C GLU A 207 -6.68 0.93 -28.61
N GLU A 208 -5.38 0.82 -28.88
CA GLU A 208 -4.36 1.41 -29.77
C GLU A 208 -3.16 0.37 -29.76
N PRO A 209 -1.90 0.58 -30.23
CA PRO A 209 -1.22 1.77 -30.78
C PRO A 209 -0.32 1.50 -32.01
N THR A 210 -0.01 2.51 -32.84
CA THR A 210 1.27 2.54 -33.59
C THR A 210 1.76 3.96 -33.88
N THR A 211 2.82 4.32 -33.15
CA THR A 211 3.97 5.19 -33.47
C THR A 211 4.06 5.86 -34.85
N ALA A 212 4.43 7.14 -34.92
CA ALA A 212 5.84 7.58 -35.04
C ALA A 212 6.01 9.07 -35.44
N ALA A 213 6.95 9.71 -34.74
CA ALA A 213 7.91 10.72 -35.21
C ALA A 213 7.42 12.12 -35.65
N ALA A 214 7.76 13.11 -34.83
CA ALA A 214 8.41 14.34 -35.31
C ALA A 214 9.40 14.84 -34.26
N VAL A 215 10.67 14.51 -34.51
CA VAL A 215 11.84 15.20 -33.95
C VAL A 215 11.78 16.65 -34.42
N LYS A 216 11.85 17.60 -33.49
CA LYS A 216 12.39 18.93 -33.76
C LYS A 216 13.31 19.32 -32.63
N ASP A 217 14.59 19.20 -32.93
CA ASP A 217 15.63 20.04 -32.36
C ASP A 217 15.20 21.51 -32.41
N THR A 218 15.37 22.19 -31.28
CA THR A 218 15.67 23.62 -31.30
C THR A 218 16.62 23.89 -30.14
N ASP A 219 17.87 24.14 -30.50
CA ASP A 219 18.90 24.75 -29.67
C ASP A 219 18.43 26.13 -29.15
N MET A 220 18.61 26.34 -27.84
CA MET A 220 19.25 27.50 -27.19
C MET A 220 19.27 27.27 -25.67
#